data_AF-R7U8C7-F1
#
_entry.id   AF-R7U8C7-F1
#
_cell.length_a   1.000
_cell.length_b   1.000
_cell.length_c   1.000
_cell.angle_alpha   90.00
_cell.angle_beta   90.00
_cell.angle_gamma   90.00
#
_symmetry.space_group_name_H-M   'P 1'
#
loop_
_entity.id
_entity.type
_entity.pdbx_description
1 polymer ?
#
loop_
_entity_poly.entity_id
_entity_poly.type
_entity_poly.pdbx_seq_one_letter_code
_entity_poly.pdbx_strand_id
1 'polypeptide(L)'
;IAGLGCQFLLMPLVTFTYAYLLELQSHHAIGMIIVASCPGGTVSNIFTYWSRGDLPLSVSMTLVSTVLALGFMPLNMFIYLRYWTDIRARIPFPQIAGIIALTWVPVICGMIIQRFSKNVARYFVRVSYILMVTQFLL
;
A
#
# COMPACT_ATOMS: atom_id res chain seq x y z
N ILE A 1 -15.36 2.60 -7.11
CA ILE A 1 -14.82 1.57 -8.02
C ILE A 1 -13.79 2.17 -8.98
N ALA A 2 -14.13 3.20 -9.77
CA ALA A 2 -13.17 3.87 -10.66
C ALA A 2 -11.86 4.27 -9.94
N GLY A 3 -11.96 4.94 -8.78
CA GLY A 3 -10.76 5.30 -7.99
C GLY A 3 -9.89 4.11 -7.57
N LEU A 4 -10.50 2.97 -7.23
CA LEU A 4 -9.75 1.75 -6.86
C LEU A 4 -9.03 1.16 -8.09
N GLY A 5 -9.69 1.19 -9.25
CA GLY A 5 -9.08 0.78 -10.51
C GLY A 5 -7.89 1.67 -10.86
N CYS A 6 -8.04 2.99 -10.71
CA CYS A 6 -6.94 3.92 -10.92
C CYS A 6 -5.76 3.67 -9.94
N GLN A 7 -6.06 3.37 -8.69
CA GLN A 7 -5.05 3.18 -7.64
C GLN A 7 -4.26 1.88 -7.79
N PHE A 8 -4.92 0.75 -8.03
CA PHE A 8 -4.23 -0.55 -8.06
C PHE A 8 -3.93 -1.10 -9.45
N LEU A 9 -4.53 -0.55 -10.51
CA LEU A 9 -4.24 -0.96 -11.89
C LEU A 9 -3.47 0.14 -12.65
N LEU A 10 -4.01 1.37 -12.70
CA LEU A 10 -3.39 2.42 -13.53
C LEU A 10 -2.07 2.91 -12.94
N MET A 11 -1.98 3.20 -11.64
CA MET A 11 -0.74 3.69 -11.05
C MET A 11 0.44 2.74 -11.24
N PRO A 12 0.36 1.44 -10.85
CA PRO A 12 1.46 0.51 -11.06
C PRO A 12 1.82 0.33 -12.53
N LEU A 13 0.83 0.32 -13.43
CA LEU A 13 1.04 0.21 -14.86
C LEU A 13 1.78 1.44 -15.43
N VAL A 14 1.35 2.65 -15.08
CA VAL A 14 2.01 3.88 -15.51
C VAL A 14 3.44 3.93 -14.97
N THR A 15 3.65 3.59 -13.70
CA THR A 15 4.98 3.54 -13.10
C THR A 15 5.87 2.50 -13.76
N PHE A 16 5.35 1.31 -14.07
CA PHE A 16 6.08 0.29 -14.83
C PHE A 16 6.51 0.81 -16.20
N THR A 17 5.59 1.43 -16.93
CA THR A 17 5.84 1.96 -18.27
C THR A 17 6.89 3.06 -18.22
N TYR A 18 6.81 3.94 -17.22
CA TYR A 18 7.78 5.01 -17.00
C TYR A 18 9.17 4.46 -16.63
N ALA A 19 9.23 3.44 -15.75
CA ALA A 19 10.47 2.78 -15.37
C ALA A 19 11.14 2.06 -16.54
N TYR A 20 10.34 1.48 -17.44
CA TYR A 20 10.81 0.86 -18.67
C TYR A 20 11.35 1.89 -19.68
N LEU A 21 10.59 2.96 -19.94
CA LEU A 21 10.97 3.99 -20.92
C LEU A 21 12.21 4.79 -20.54
N LEU A 22 12.43 4.98 -19.23
CA LEU A 22 13.60 5.69 -18.72
C LEU A 22 14.78 4.75 -18.40
N GLU A 23 14.66 3.46 -18.72
CA GLU A 23 15.70 2.45 -18.50
C GLU A 23 16.30 2.48 -17.08
N LEU A 24 15.44 2.64 -16.06
CA LEU A 24 15.93 2.76 -14.69
C LEU A 24 16.62 1.48 -14.22
N GLN A 25 17.68 1.66 -13.42
CA GLN A 25 18.32 0.55 -12.72
C GLN A 25 17.32 -0.19 -11.85
N SER A 26 17.48 -1.51 -11.76
CA SER A 26 16.53 -2.42 -11.11
C SER A 26 16.11 -1.97 -9.71
N HIS A 27 17.04 -1.46 -8.90
CA HIS A 27 16.70 -1.04 -7.54
C HIS A 27 15.72 0.15 -7.49
N HIS A 28 15.84 1.10 -8.44
CA HIS A 28 14.99 2.28 -8.48
C HIS A 28 13.61 1.92 -9.01
N ALA A 29 13.55 1.10 -10.07
CA ALA A 29 12.30 0.60 -10.63
C ALA A 29 11.47 -0.19 -9.61
N ILE A 30 12.13 -1.09 -8.87
CA ILE A 30 11.49 -1.86 -7.79
C ILE A 30 10.91 -0.90 -6.75
N GLY A 31 11.71 0.04 -6.22
CA GLY A 31 11.23 1.00 -5.21
C GLY A 31 10.02 1.80 -5.67
N MET A 32 10.01 2.28 -6.91
CA MET A 32 8.89 3.04 -7.46
C MET A 32 7.61 2.19 -7.60
N ILE A 33 7.72 0.95 -8.07
CA ILE A 33 6.57 0.05 -8.22
C ILE A 33 5.97 -0.30 -6.86
N ILE A 34 6.81 -0.47 -5.82
CA ILE A 34 6.35 -0.70 -4.45
C ILE A 34 5.52 0.48 -3.97
N VAL A 35 6.04 1.70 -4.13
CA VAL A 35 5.35 2.93 -3.73
C VAL A 35 4.04 3.12 -4.52
N ALA A 36 4.05 2.87 -5.83
CA ALA A 36 2.87 2.97 -6.68
C ALA A 36 1.78 1.95 -6.35
N SER A 37 2.16 0.83 -5.72
CA SER A 37 1.22 -0.23 -5.31
C SER A 37 0.62 -0.02 -3.91
N CYS A 38 1.05 1.02 -3.19
CA CYS A 38 0.54 1.33 -1.86
C CYS A 38 -0.90 1.88 -1.89
N PRO A 39 -1.72 1.60 -0.86
CA PRO A 39 -3.05 2.17 -0.73
C PRO A 39 -3.02 3.69 -0.46
N GLY A 40 -4.21 4.31 -0.47
CA GLY A 40 -4.37 5.71 -0.08
C GLY A 40 -3.98 5.93 1.39
N GLY A 41 -3.57 7.17 1.70
CA GLY A 41 -3.14 7.56 3.04
C GLY A 41 -3.93 8.75 3.58
N THR A 42 -3.83 9.01 4.88
CA THR A 42 -4.60 10.08 5.57
C THR A 42 -4.40 11.48 4.97
N VAL A 43 -3.25 11.71 4.33
CA VAL A 43 -2.93 12.97 3.64
C VAL A 43 -3.92 13.25 2.49
N SER A 44 -4.41 12.24 1.77
CA SER A 44 -5.39 12.45 0.69
C SER A 44 -6.73 12.98 1.20
N ASN A 45 -7.10 12.65 2.43
CA ASN A 45 -8.31 13.18 3.07
C ASN A 45 -8.19 14.67 3.33
N ILE A 46 -7.01 15.15 3.77
CA ILE A 46 -6.73 16.57 3.99
C ILE A 46 -6.81 17.33 2.67
N PHE A 47 -6.17 16.82 1.61
CA PHE A 47 -6.25 17.43 0.28
C PHE A 47 -7.67 17.47 -0.25
N THR A 48 -8.45 16.40 -0.07
CA THR A 48 -9.86 16.38 -0.49
C THR A 48 -10.67 17.47 0.24
N TYR A 49 -10.44 17.65 1.54
CA TYR A 49 -11.07 18.70 2.32
C TYR A 49 -10.70 20.11 1.80
N TRP A 50 -9.40 20.37 1.55
CA TRP A 50 -8.95 21.66 1.02
C TRP A 50 -9.45 21.95 -0.40
N SER A 51 -9.52 20.92 -1.24
CA SER A 51 -10.08 21.00 -2.60
C SER A 51 -11.62 21.07 -2.61
N ARG A 52 -12.29 21.12 -1.45
CA ARG A 52 -13.76 21.07 -1.32
C ARG A 52 -14.40 19.87 -2.01
N GLY A 53 -13.69 18.74 -2.08
CA GLY A 53 -14.20 17.48 -2.59
C GLY A 53 -14.97 16.68 -1.54
N ASP A 54 -15.46 15.51 -1.95
CA ASP A 54 -16.23 14.61 -1.09
C ASP A 54 -15.35 13.90 -0.07
N LEU A 55 -15.18 14.51 1.11
CA LEU A 55 -14.43 13.92 2.22
C LEU A 55 -14.92 12.51 2.62
N PRO A 56 -16.24 12.23 2.73
CA PRO A 56 -16.72 10.89 3.06
C PRO A 56 -16.32 9.84 2.02
N LEU A 57 -16.27 10.25 0.75
CA LEU A 57 -15.85 9.37 -0.36
C LEU A 57 -14.35 9.07 -0.26
N SER A 58 -13.52 10.08 0.00
CA SER A 58 -12.07 9.92 0.16
C SER A 58 -11.71 9.01 1.35
N VAL A 59 -12.39 9.19 2.48
CA VAL A 59 -12.22 8.33 3.67
C VAL A 59 -12.66 6.90 3.36
N SER A 60 -13.82 6.71 2.73
CA SER A 60 -14.33 5.38 2.37
C SER A 60 -13.42 4.68 1.37
N MET A 61 -12.91 5.40 0.36
CA MET A 61 -11.96 4.87 -0.61
C MET A 61 -10.66 4.46 0.09
N THR A 62 -10.14 5.29 1.00
CA THR A 62 -8.94 4.97 1.77
C THR A 62 -9.13 3.66 2.53
N LEU A 63 -10.23 3.51 3.29
CA LEU A 63 -10.53 2.29 4.05
C LEU A 63 -10.60 1.04 3.14
N VAL A 64 -11.35 1.13 2.04
CA VAL A 64 -11.49 0.01 1.10
C VAL A 64 -10.15 -0.30 0.43
N SER A 65 -9.37 0.72 0.06
CA SER A 65 -8.05 0.54 -0.54
C SER A 65 -7.06 -0.11 0.41
N THR A 66 -7.06 0.23 1.70
CA THR A 66 -6.19 -0.39 2.70
C THR A 66 -6.49 -1.88 2.87
N VAL A 67 -7.77 -2.27 2.86
CA VAL A 67 -8.17 -3.69 2.89
C VAL A 67 -7.76 -4.40 1.61
N LEU A 68 -7.99 -3.79 0.45
CA LEU A 68 -7.63 -4.37 -0.85
C LEU A 68 -6.11 -4.48 -1.06
N ALA A 69 -5.32 -3.55 -0.52
CA ALA A 69 -3.87 -3.56 -0.64
C ALA A 69 -3.25 -4.84 -0.08
N LEU A 70 -3.87 -5.50 0.90
CA LEU A 70 -3.42 -6.78 1.45
C LEU A 70 -3.28 -7.88 0.39
N GLY A 71 -4.07 -7.82 -0.67
CA GLY A 71 -3.98 -8.74 -1.81
C GLY A 71 -3.36 -8.08 -3.03
N PHE A 72 -3.76 -6.84 -3.35
CA PHE A 72 -3.34 -6.16 -4.57
C PHE A 72 -1.86 -5.74 -4.56
N MET A 73 -1.30 -5.34 -3.41
CA MET A 73 0.12 -4.96 -3.31
C MET A 73 1.08 -6.13 -3.62
N PRO A 74 0.94 -7.32 -2.97
CA PRO A 74 1.77 -8.48 -3.32
C PRO A 74 1.49 -9.00 -4.73
N LEU A 75 0.25 -8.90 -5.22
CA LEU A 75 -0.10 -9.27 -6.59
C LEU A 75 0.59 -8.37 -7.62
N ASN A 76 0.56 -7.05 -7.43
CA ASN A 76 1.24 -6.10 -8.31
C ASN A 76 2.76 -6.31 -8.29
N MET A 77 3.35 -6.51 -7.11
CA MET A 77 4.77 -6.88 -7.01
C MET A 77 5.07 -8.14 -7.84
N PHE A 78 4.26 -9.19 -7.71
CA PHE A 78 4.45 -10.43 -8.45
C PHE A 78 4.37 -10.27 -9.96
N ILE A 79 3.53 -9.37 -10.46
CA ILE A 79 3.36 -9.12 -11.89
C ILE A 79 4.53 -8.30 -12.43
N TYR A 80 4.86 -7.19 -11.77
CA TYR A 80 5.76 -6.17 -12.32
C TYR A 80 7.24 -6.36 -11.98
N LEU A 81 7.60 -6.89 -10.79
CA LEU A 81 9.01 -7.06 -10.40
C LEU A 81 9.73 -8.17 -11.19
N ARG A 82 8.99 -9.05 -11.86
CA ARG A 82 9.54 -10.12 -12.72
C ARG A 82 10.46 -9.61 -13.82
N TYR A 83 10.25 -8.37 -14.26
CA TYR A 83 11.04 -7.78 -15.34
C TYR A 83 12.44 -7.34 -14.86
N TRP A 84 12.58 -6.87 -13.61
CA TRP A 84 13.85 -6.37 -13.06
C TRP A 84 14.55 -7.33 -12.08
N THR A 85 13.93 -8.47 -11.76
CA THR A 85 14.51 -9.49 -10.89
C THR A 85 14.99 -10.68 -11.72
N ASP A 86 16.25 -11.06 -11.55
CA ASP A 86 16.85 -12.19 -12.28
C ASP A 86 16.10 -13.49 -11.98
N ILE A 87 15.62 -14.12 -13.06
CA ILE A 87 14.76 -15.31 -13.12
C ILE A 87 15.39 -16.57 -12.47
N ARG A 88 16.65 -16.50 -11.99
CA ARG A 88 17.28 -17.58 -11.20
C ARG A 88 16.75 -17.70 -9.78
N ALA A 89 16.11 -16.65 -9.24
CA ALA A 89 15.27 -16.78 -8.06
C ALA A 89 13.89 -17.28 -8.50
N ARG A 90 13.79 -18.59 -8.74
CA ARG A 90 12.53 -19.33 -8.96
C ARG A 90 11.47 -18.75 -8.02
N ILE A 91 10.56 -17.91 -8.52
CA ILE A 91 9.61 -17.15 -7.70
C ILE A 91 8.89 -18.14 -6.77
N PRO A 92 9.21 -18.19 -5.47
CA PRO A 92 8.62 -19.21 -4.63
C PRO A 92 7.21 -18.74 -4.33
N PHE A 93 6.25 -19.32 -5.05
CA PHE A 93 4.83 -19.28 -4.68
C PHE A 93 4.61 -19.43 -3.15
N PRO A 94 5.34 -20.30 -2.40
CA PRO A 94 5.22 -20.34 -0.94
C PRO A 94 5.66 -19.06 -0.21
N GLN A 95 6.65 -18.31 -0.73
CA GLN A 95 7.08 -17.06 -0.10
C GLN A 95 6.08 -15.94 -0.34
N ILE A 96 5.44 -15.89 -1.51
CA ILE A 96 4.37 -14.92 -1.78
C ILE A 96 3.15 -15.23 -0.92
N ALA A 97 2.74 -16.51 -0.86
CA ALA A 97 1.70 -16.95 0.07
C ALA A 97 2.06 -16.63 1.53
N GLY A 98 3.35 -16.78 1.89
CA GLY A 98 3.89 -16.39 3.18
C GLY A 98 3.80 -14.89 3.46
N ILE A 99 4.15 -14.03 2.50
CA ILE A 99 4.05 -12.57 2.62
C ILE A 99 2.59 -12.15 2.73
N ILE A 100 1.70 -12.74 1.92
CA ILE A 100 0.26 -12.49 2.01
C ILE A 100 -0.22 -12.90 3.41
N ALA A 101 0.05 -14.12 3.86
CA ALA A 101 -0.35 -14.58 5.20
C ALA A 101 0.22 -13.68 6.32
N LEU A 102 1.51 -13.36 6.26
CA LEU A 102 2.20 -12.51 7.22
C LEU A 102 1.63 -11.09 7.25
N THR A 103 1.12 -10.57 6.13
CA THR A 103 0.52 -9.23 6.06
C THR A 103 -0.92 -9.23 6.57
N TRP A 104 -1.68 -10.30 6.32
CA TRP A 104 -3.07 -10.42 6.75
C TRP A 104 -3.21 -10.64 8.27
N VAL A 105 -2.32 -11.40 8.89
CA VAL A 105 -2.33 -11.68 10.35
C VAL A 105 -2.36 -10.42 11.22
N PRO A 106 -1.42 -9.47 11.12
CA PRO A 106 -1.40 -8.27 11.97
C PRO A 106 -2.59 -7.35 11.72
N VAL A 107 -3.12 -7.31 10.50
CA VAL A 107 -4.29 -6.48 10.17
C VAL A 107 -5.56 -7.05 10.76
N ILE A 108 -5.78 -8.36 10.65
CA ILE A 108 -6.91 -9.04 11.30
C ILE A 108 -6.80 -8.87 12.82
N CYS A 109 -5.61 -9.08 13.41
CA CYS A 109 -5.37 -8.84 14.83
C CYS A 109 -5.69 -7.38 15.24
N GLY A 110 -5.22 -6.40 14.47
CA GLY A 110 -5.50 -4.98 14.70
C GLY A 110 -7.00 -4.66 14.66
N MET A 111 -7.72 -5.21 13.69
CA MET A 111 -9.18 -5.06 13.59
C MET A 111 -9.92 -5.71 14.77
N ILE A 112 -9.49 -6.89 15.21
CA ILE A 112 -10.05 -7.58 16.38
C ILE A 112 -9.81 -6.76 17.65
N ILE A 113 -8.58 -6.29 17.88
CA ILE A 113 -8.24 -5.44 19.03
C ILE A 113 -9.10 -4.18 19.05
N GLN A 114 -9.31 -3.55 17.89
CA GLN A 114 -10.17 -2.38 17.75
C GLN A 114 -11.64 -2.69 18.10
N ARG A 115 -12.12 -3.90 17.80
CA ARG A 115 -13.47 -4.35 18.16
C ARG A 115 -13.62 -4.61 19.66
N PHE A 116 -12.63 -5.20 20.32
CA PHE A 116 -12.70 -5.54 21.74
C PHE A 116 -12.36 -4.38 22.68
N SER A 117 -11.41 -3.50 22.33
CA SER A 117 -11.03 -2.36 23.16
C SER A 117 -10.59 -1.15 22.34
N LYS A 118 -11.50 -0.18 22.21
CA LYS A 118 -11.24 1.11 21.55
C LYS A 118 -10.13 1.91 22.24
N ASN A 119 -9.93 1.72 23.54
CA ASN A 119 -8.90 2.44 24.31
C ASN A 119 -7.49 1.94 23.99
N VAL A 120 -7.31 0.62 23.88
CA VAL A 120 -6.02 0.02 23.50
C VAL A 120 -5.67 0.38 22.06
N ALA A 121 -6.63 0.27 21.14
CA ALA A 121 -6.40 0.68 19.74
C ALA A 121 -5.99 2.16 19.62
N ARG A 122 -6.60 3.05 20.42
CA ARG A 122 -6.25 4.47 20.43
C ARG A 122 -4.84 4.74 20.94
N TYR A 123 -4.36 3.98 21.92
CA TYR A 123 -2.99 4.07 22.41
C TYR A 123 -1.99 3.66 21.31
N PHE A 124 -2.21 2.51 20.68
CA PHE A 124 -1.37 2.04 19.56
C PHE A 124 -1.31 3.05 18.42
N VAL A 125 -2.46 3.57 17.97
CA VAL A 125 -2.51 4.59 16.91
C VAL A 125 -1.72 5.84 17.29
N ARG A 126 -1.80 6.28 18.55
CA ARG A 126 -1.07 7.47 19.03
C ARG A 126 0.44 7.26 19.01
N VAL A 127 0.91 6.10 19.44
CA VAL A 127 2.34 5.74 19.39
C VAL A 127 2.82 5.65 17.94
N SER A 128 2.06 4.99 17.05
CA SER A 128 2.38 4.88 15.63
C SER A 128 2.49 6.24 14.95
N TYR A 129 1.58 7.17 15.27
CA TYR A 129 1.61 8.52 14.71
C TYR A 129 2.85 9.31 15.17
N ILE A 130 3.20 9.22 16.46
CA ILE A 130 4.40 9.87 16.99
C ILE A 130 5.65 9.35 16.28
N LEU A 131 5.79 8.03 16.13
CA LEU A 131 6.92 7.40 15.43
C LEU A 131 7.02 7.84 13.96
N MET A 132 5.88 7.91 13.25
CA MET A 132 5.86 8.36 11.86
C MET A 132 6.34 9.81 11.73
N VAL A 133 5.89 10.70 12.63
CA VAL A 133 6.28 12.11 12.61
C VAL A 133 7.76 12.29 12.94
N THR A 134 8.30 11.57 13.93
CA THR A 134 9.74 11.62 14.22
C THR A 134 10.58 11.10 13.07
N GLN A 135 10.11 10.08 12.34
CA GLN A 135 10.84 9.55 11.18
C GLN A 135 10.81 10.49 9.97
N PHE A 136 9.80 11.35 9.84
CA PHE A 136 9.72 12.36 8.78
C PHE A 136 10.59 13.60 9.08
N LEU A 137 10.86 13.87 10.35
CA LEU A 137 11.66 15.02 10.80
C LEU A 137 13.17 14.73 10.88
N LEU A 138 13.56 13.44 10.86
CA LEU A 138 14.95 12.97 10.81
C LEU A 138 15.39 12.72 9.36
#